data_AF-A0A210Q3V8-F1
#
_entry.id   AF-A0A210Q3V8-F1
#
_cell.length_a   1.000
_cell.length_b   1.000
_cell.length_c   1.000
_cell.angle_alpha   90.00
_cell.angle_beta   90.00
_cell.angle_gamma   90.00
#
_symmetry.space_group_name_H-M   'P 1'
#
loop_
_entity.id
_entity.type
_entity.pdbx_description
1 polymer ?
#
loop_
_entity_poly.entity_id
_entity_poly.type
_entity_poly.pdbx_seq_one_letter_code
_entity_poly.pdbx_strand_id
1 'polypeptide(L)'
;MVTVIPGMVTVIPEMVTVIPEMIAVISGMVTVIPGMVTVIYEMVTAIPEMVIALPEMATAISEMITVIPEMVTALPEMATAISEMITFIPEMATAISEMITFIPEMATAISEMITVIPEMVTLIPDMITFIPEMVTVIYEMVTVIPEMVLKIEKEN
;
A
#
# COMPACT_ATOMS: atom_id res chain seq x y z
N MET A 1 32.04 -34.54 -15.23
CA MET A 1 32.26 -34.30 -13.79
C MET A 1 33.09 -33.05 -13.52
N VAL A 2 34.22 -32.85 -14.21
CA VAL A 2 35.12 -31.68 -14.01
C VAL A 2 34.44 -30.32 -14.23
N THR A 3 33.41 -30.23 -15.08
CA THR A 3 32.68 -28.98 -15.37
C THR A 3 31.52 -28.67 -14.41
N VAL A 4 31.07 -29.65 -13.61
CA VAL A 4 29.86 -29.52 -12.77
C VAL A 4 30.23 -29.00 -11.38
N ILE A 5 31.36 -29.46 -10.82
CA ILE A 5 31.82 -29.03 -9.49
C ILE A 5 32.03 -27.51 -9.39
N PRO A 6 32.69 -26.83 -10.35
CA PRO A 6 32.85 -25.38 -10.27
C PRO A 6 31.52 -24.64 -10.25
N GLY A 7 30.53 -25.08 -11.03
CA GLY A 7 29.19 -24.49 -11.04
C GLY A 7 28.42 -24.70 -9.73
N MET A 8 28.56 -25.88 -9.11
CA MET A 8 27.94 -26.14 -7.80
C MET A 8 28.57 -25.27 -6.70
N VAL A 9 29.90 -25.09 -6.73
CA VAL A 9 30.63 -24.25 -5.76
C VAL A 9 30.28 -22.77 -5.90
N THR A 10 29.89 -22.30 -7.09
CA THR A 10 29.41 -20.91 -7.28
C THR A 10 27.95 -20.71 -6.89
N VAL A 11 27.09 -21.71 -7.13
CA VAL A 11 25.64 -21.61 -6.85
C VAL A 11 25.32 -21.70 -5.36
N ILE A 12 26.06 -22.52 -4.59
CA ILE A 12 25.80 -22.67 -3.14
C ILE A 12 25.84 -21.32 -2.40
N PRO A 13 26.88 -20.48 -2.53
CA PRO A 13 26.91 -19.16 -1.90
C PRO A 13 25.73 -18.27 -2.29
N GLU A 14 25.34 -18.26 -3.57
CA GLU A 14 24.20 -17.47 -4.05
C GLU A 14 22.91 -17.92 -3.36
N MET A 15 22.63 -19.23 -3.32
CA MET A 15 21.44 -19.76 -2.65
C MET A 15 21.45 -19.46 -1.14
N VAL A 16 22.61 -19.54 -0.49
CA VAL A 16 22.78 -19.19 0.93
C VAL A 16 22.48 -17.71 1.19
N THR A 17 22.78 -16.81 0.24
CA THR A 17 22.44 -15.39 0.35
C THR A 17 20.97 -15.08 0.07
N VAL A 18 20.33 -15.81 -0.86
CA VAL A 18 18.93 -15.59 -1.24
C VAL A 18 17.96 -16.04 -0.14
N ILE A 19 18.27 -17.11 0.60
CA ILE A 19 17.37 -17.62 1.65
C ILE A 19 17.04 -16.54 2.71
N PRO A 20 18.02 -15.84 3.32
CA PRO A 20 17.75 -14.72 4.23
C PRO A 20 16.94 -13.58 3.61
N GLU A 21 17.17 -13.26 2.33
CA GLU A 21 16.39 -12.23 1.62
C GLU A 21 14.92 -12.63 1.47
N MET A 22 14.65 -13.89 1.10
CA MET A 22 13.28 -14.41 1.04
C MET A 22 12.59 -14.37 2.40
N ILE A 23 13.29 -14.73 3.48
CA ILE A 23 12.77 -14.64 4.85
C ILE A 23 12.45 -13.19 5.22
N ALA A 24 13.33 -12.25 4.86
CA ALA A 24 13.11 -10.82 5.09
C ALA A 24 11.89 -10.30 4.32
N VAL A 25 11.70 -10.73 3.07
CA VAL A 25 10.52 -10.38 2.26
C VAL A 25 9.25 -10.94 2.90
N ILE A 26 9.21 -12.22 3.29
CA ILE A 26 8.06 -12.82 3.98
C ILE A 26 7.72 -12.01 5.24
N SER A 27 8.73 -11.71 6.07
CA SER A 27 8.55 -10.93 7.29
C SER A 27 8.00 -9.53 7.01
N GLY A 28 8.48 -8.87 5.96
CA GLY A 28 7.98 -7.59 5.48
C GLY A 28 6.51 -7.66 5.08
N MET A 29 6.12 -8.67 4.28
CA MET A 29 4.74 -8.87 3.87
C MET A 29 3.81 -9.12 5.08
N VAL A 30 4.20 -10.00 6.00
CA VAL A 30 3.43 -10.30 7.23
C VAL A 30 3.25 -9.05 8.10
N THR A 31 4.23 -8.15 8.12
CA THR A 31 4.17 -6.90 8.89
C THR A 31 3.28 -5.84 8.22
N VAL A 32 3.32 -5.75 6.89
CA VAL A 32 2.62 -4.70 6.13
C VAL A 32 1.14 -5.00 5.92
N ILE A 33 0.77 -6.27 5.68
CA ILE A 33 -0.62 -6.67 5.39
C ILE A 33 -1.62 -6.15 6.44
N PRO A 34 -1.40 -6.31 7.76
CA PRO A 34 -2.32 -5.78 8.77
C PRO A 34 -2.48 -4.26 8.69
N GLY A 35 -1.40 -3.53 8.38
CA GLY A 35 -1.44 -2.09 8.19
C GLY A 35 -2.32 -1.69 7.00
N MET A 36 -2.20 -2.39 5.87
CA MET A 36 -3.04 -2.15 4.69
C MET A 36 -4.53 -2.41 5.00
N VAL A 37 -4.83 -3.46 5.76
CA VAL A 37 -6.22 -3.76 6.19
C VAL A 37 -6.78 -2.64 7.07
N THR A 38 -5.99 -2.12 8.00
CA THR A 38 -6.38 -0.97 8.83
C THR A 38 -6.66 0.27 7.98
N VAL A 39 -5.77 0.59 7.04
CA VAL A 39 -5.96 1.74 6.14
C VAL A 39 -7.23 1.58 5.29
N ILE A 40 -7.49 0.40 4.72
CA ILE A 40 -8.73 0.12 4.02
C ILE A 40 -9.94 0.41 4.93
N TYR A 41 -9.92 -0.10 6.16
CA TYR A 41 -11.02 0.10 7.09
C TYR A 41 -11.27 1.57 7.38
N GLU A 42 -10.22 2.34 7.69
CA GLU A 42 -10.31 3.79 7.94
C GLU A 42 -10.91 4.52 6.74
N MET A 43 -10.44 4.22 5.53
CA MET A 43 -10.95 4.85 4.31
C MET A 43 -12.41 4.48 4.04
N VAL A 44 -12.79 3.21 4.23
CA VAL A 44 -14.18 2.75 4.09
C VAL A 44 -15.10 3.43 5.11
N THR A 45 -14.63 3.70 6.32
CA THR A 45 -15.40 4.43 7.34
C THR A 45 -15.50 5.94 7.08
N ALA A 46 -14.47 6.55 6.49
CA ALA A 46 -14.44 7.99 6.23
C ALA A 46 -15.30 8.41 5.03
N ILE A 47 -15.36 7.60 3.96
CA ILE A 47 -16.13 7.94 2.74
C ILE A 47 -17.60 8.30 3.05
N PRO A 48 -18.36 7.49 3.82
CA PRO A 48 -19.73 7.84 4.18
C PRO A 48 -19.87 9.18 4.90
N GLU A 49 -18.96 9.50 5.82
CA GLU A 49 -18.96 10.77 6.54
C GLU A 49 -18.76 11.94 5.57
N MET A 50 -17.81 11.82 4.63
CA MET A 50 -17.58 12.83 3.59
C MET A 50 -18.80 13.01 2.68
N VAL A 51 -19.45 11.91 2.27
CA VAL A 51 -20.66 11.94 1.44
C VAL A 51 -21.83 12.63 2.15
N ILE A 52 -21.97 12.44 3.46
CA ILE A 52 -23.00 13.10 4.28
C ILE A 52 -22.70 14.59 4.48
N ALA A 53 -21.44 14.96 4.67
CA ALA A 53 -21.03 16.35 4.89
C ALA A 53 -21.24 17.25 3.65
N LEU A 54 -21.10 16.70 2.44
CA LEU A 54 -21.22 17.44 1.17
C LEU A 54 -22.57 18.20 1.04
N PRO A 55 -23.74 17.55 1.19
CA PRO A 55 -25.03 18.24 1.21
C PRO A 55 -25.16 19.32 2.30
N GLU A 56 -24.61 19.08 3.50
CA GLU A 56 -24.66 20.05 4.60
C GLU A 56 -23.85 21.32 4.25
N MET A 57 -22.65 21.16 3.70
CA MET A 57 -21.83 22.28 3.23
C MET A 57 -22.52 23.05 2.10
N ALA A 58 -23.14 22.34 1.14
CA ALA A 58 -23.89 22.97 0.05
C ALA A 58 -25.11 23.76 0.57
N THR A 59 -25.78 23.24 1.60
CA THR A 59 -26.88 23.92 2.28
C THR A 59 -26.39 25.18 3.00
N ALA A 60 -25.29 25.10 3.73
CA ALA A 60 -24.70 26.25 4.42
C ALA A 60 -24.29 27.37 3.44
N ILE A 61 -23.71 27.03 2.27
CA ILE A 61 -23.44 28.00 1.20
C ILE A 61 -24.74 28.67 0.73
N SER A 62 -25.78 27.87 0.48
CA SER A 62 -27.07 28.37 0.01
C SER A 62 -27.70 29.34 1.02
N GLU A 63 -27.66 28.99 2.31
CA GLU A 63 -28.14 29.84 3.41
C GLU A 63 -27.38 31.17 3.46
N MET A 64 -26.05 31.14 3.40
CA MET A 64 -25.23 32.35 3.38
C MET A 64 -25.57 33.25 2.19
N ILE A 65 -25.76 32.69 0.99
CA ILE A 65 -26.16 33.45 -0.20
C ILE A 65 -27.53 34.12 0.00
N THR A 66 -28.49 33.45 0.62
CA THR A 66 -29.82 34.03 0.90
C THR A 66 -29.82 35.15 1.93
N VAL A 67 -28.93 35.11 2.92
CA VAL A 67 -28.89 36.11 4.02
C VAL A 67 -28.15 37.38 3.63
N ILE A 68 -27.16 37.31 2.71
CA ILE A 68 -26.38 38.48 2.27
C ILE A 68 -27.27 39.67 1.82
N PRO A 69 -28.29 39.50 0.95
CA PRO A 69 -29.17 40.59 0.56
C PRO A 69 -29.88 41.26 1.73
N GLU A 70 -30.36 40.48 2.70
CA GLU A 70 -31.03 41.02 3.90
C GLU A 70 -30.05 41.89 4.71
N MET A 71 -28.82 41.41 4.93
CA MET A 71 -27.77 42.17 5.62
C MET A 71 -27.39 43.46 4.89
N VAL A 72 -27.32 43.43 3.55
CA VAL A 72 -27.02 44.62 2.72
C VAL A 72 -28.09 45.70 2.92
N THR A 73 -29.36 45.32 3.08
CA THR A 73 -30.44 46.28 3.35
C THR A 73 -30.45 46.79 4.78
N ALA A 74 -29.81 46.07 5.72
CA ALA A 74 -30.03 46.25 7.14
C ALA A 74 -29.17 47.33 7.80
N LEU A 75 -27.97 47.71 7.34
CA LEU A 75 -27.16 48.90 7.77
C LEU A 75 -25.71 48.86 7.20
N PRO A 76 -25.00 50.01 7.11
CA PRO A 76 -23.57 50.07 6.75
C PRO A 76 -22.62 49.34 7.72
N GLU A 77 -23.05 49.14 8.98
CA GLU A 77 -22.23 48.51 10.04
C GLU A 77 -22.00 47.01 9.80
N MET A 78 -22.75 46.37 8.90
CA MET A 78 -22.60 44.95 8.56
C MET A 78 -21.65 44.69 7.37
N ALA A 79 -21.06 45.73 6.78
CA ALA A 79 -20.25 45.62 5.56
C ALA A 79 -19.06 44.65 5.70
N THR A 80 -18.41 44.61 6.85
CA THR A 80 -17.30 43.67 7.13
C THR A 80 -17.78 42.21 7.12
N ALA A 81 -18.89 41.92 7.81
CA ALA A 81 -19.44 40.56 7.85
C ALA A 81 -19.89 40.08 6.47
N ILE A 82 -20.51 40.96 5.67
CA ILE A 82 -20.88 40.65 4.28
C ILE A 82 -19.62 40.34 3.46
N SER A 83 -18.57 41.16 3.60
CA SER A 83 -17.32 40.93 2.89
C SER A 83 -16.69 39.59 3.26
N GLU A 84 -16.70 39.23 4.55
CA GLU A 84 -16.20 37.93 5.03
C GLU A 84 -17.01 36.76 4.44
N MET A 85 -18.35 36.84 4.44
CA MET A 85 -19.20 35.82 3.83
C MET A 85 -18.94 35.65 2.33
N ILE A 86 -18.80 36.77 1.59
CA ILE A 86 -18.50 36.76 0.16
C ILE A 86 -17.14 36.09 -0.11
N THR A 87 -16.14 36.29 0.76
CA THR A 87 -14.85 35.61 0.64
C THR A 87 -14.89 34.13 1.01
N PHE A 88 -15.73 33.75 1.97
CA PHE A 88 -15.79 32.39 2.50
C PHE A 88 -16.59 31.42 1.60
N ILE A 89 -17.64 31.90 0.93
CA ILE A 89 -18.46 31.06 0.03
C ILE A 89 -17.61 30.36 -1.05
N PRO A 90 -16.71 31.05 -1.79
CA PRO A 90 -15.80 30.40 -2.75
C PRO A 90 -14.86 29.36 -2.13
N GLU A 91 -14.37 29.60 -0.90
CA GLU A 91 -13.51 28.65 -0.19
C GLU A 91 -14.28 27.36 0.14
N MET A 92 -15.51 27.47 0.64
CA MET A 92 -16.36 26.31 0.88
C MET A 92 -16.71 25.56 -0.41
N ALA A 93 -16.99 26.28 -1.51
CA ALA A 93 -17.27 25.65 -2.80
C ALA A 93 -16.04 24.89 -3.35
N THR A 94 -14.84 25.42 -3.09
CA THR A 94 -13.58 24.74 -3.43
C THR A 94 -13.40 23.48 -2.60
N ALA A 95 -13.61 23.55 -1.28
CA ALA A 95 -13.52 22.39 -0.39
C ALA A 95 -14.52 21.28 -0.77
N ILE A 96 -15.77 21.64 -1.13
CA ILE A 96 -16.75 20.70 -1.68
C ILE A 96 -16.21 20.01 -2.95
N SER A 97 -15.63 20.80 -3.87
CA SER A 97 -15.10 20.27 -5.13
C SER A 97 -13.93 19.31 -4.89
N GLU A 98 -13.03 19.63 -3.96
CA GLU A 98 -11.92 18.77 -3.55
C GLU A 98 -12.42 17.46 -2.94
N MET A 99 -13.43 17.52 -2.06
CA MET A 99 -14.03 16.32 -1.47
C MET A 99 -14.69 15.43 -2.53
N ILE A 100 -15.40 16.02 -3.50
CA ILE A 100 -16.00 15.30 -4.62
C ILE A 100 -14.94 14.59 -5.47
N THR A 101 -13.77 15.21 -5.69
CA THR A 101 -12.67 14.57 -6.43
C THR A 101 -11.95 13.50 -5.61
N PHE A 102 -11.84 13.70 -4.30
CA PHE A 102 -11.09 12.80 -3.42
C PHE A 102 -11.81 11.49 -3.11
N ILE A 103 -13.14 11.50 -2.96
CA ILE A 103 -13.93 10.30 -2.66
C ILE A 103 -13.70 9.16 -3.70
N PRO A 104 -13.77 9.41 -5.02
CA PRO A 104 -13.43 8.41 -6.04
C PRO A 104 -11.99 7.90 -5.99
N GLU A 105 -11.03 8.77 -5.67
CA GLU A 105 -9.61 8.38 -5.52
C GLU A 105 -9.44 7.43 -4.33
N MET A 106 -10.08 7.73 -3.19
CA MET A 106 -10.11 6.82 -2.05
C MET A 106 -10.71 5.46 -2.40
N ALA A 107 -11.84 5.44 -3.12
CA ALA A 107 -12.49 4.20 -3.54
C ALA A 107 -11.58 3.37 -4.47
N THR A 108 -10.83 4.03 -5.36
CA THR A 108 -9.85 3.38 -6.24
C THR A 108 -8.70 2.78 -5.43
N ALA A 109 -8.11 3.54 -4.52
CA ALA A 109 -7.03 3.06 -3.66
C ALA A 109 -7.47 1.88 -2.77
N ILE A 110 -8.70 1.91 -2.23
CA ILE A 110 -9.28 0.76 -1.51
C ILE A 110 -9.33 -0.47 -2.43
N SER A 111 -9.83 -0.32 -3.66
CA SER A 111 -9.93 -1.42 -4.61
C SER A 111 -8.56 -2.01 -4.93
N GLU A 112 -7.55 -1.17 -5.18
CA GLU A 112 -6.18 -1.63 -5.44
C GLU A 112 -5.62 -2.42 -4.26
N MET A 113 -5.75 -1.91 -3.02
CA MET A 113 -5.27 -2.64 -1.84
C MET A 113 -6.02 -3.97 -1.64
N ILE A 114 -7.33 -4.02 -1.88
CA ILE A 114 -8.13 -5.25 -1.82
C ILE A 114 -7.65 -6.28 -2.86
N THR A 115 -7.13 -5.84 -4.01
CA THR A 115 -6.55 -6.76 -5.01
C THR A 115 -5.16 -7.26 -4.64
N VAL A 116 -4.31 -6.40 -4.06
CA VAL A 116 -2.91 -6.72 -3.74
C VAL A 116 -2.77 -7.61 -2.51
N ILE A 117 -3.59 -7.39 -1.47
CA ILE A 117 -3.47 -8.16 -0.21
C ILE A 117 -3.61 -9.68 -0.43
N PRO A 118 -4.62 -10.18 -1.15
CA PRO A 118 -4.74 -11.60 -1.45
C PRO A 118 -3.51 -12.17 -2.17
N GLU A 119 -2.96 -11.44 -3.15
CA GLU A 119 -1.76 -11.87 -3.86
C GLU A 119 -0.58 -12.05 -2.89
N MET A 120 -0.33 -11.08 -2.02
CA MET A 120 0.72 -11.18 -0.99
C MET A 120 0.47 -12.37 -0.05
N VAL A 121 -0.78 -12.55 0.41
CA VAL A 121 -1.16 -13.67 1.29
C VAL A 121 -0.94 -15.01 0.61
N THR A 122 -1.21 -15.12 -0.69
CA THR A 122 -0.98 -16.37 -1.46
C THR A 122 0.50 -16.64 -1.73
N LEU A 123 1.33 -15.61 -1.89
CA LEU A 123 2.77 -15.77 -2.15
C LEU A 123 3.54 -16.23 -0.91
N ILE A 124 3.13 -15.83 0.30
CA ILE A 124 3.83 -16.16 1.54
C ILE A 124 4.00 -17.69 1.71
N PRO A 125 2.94 -18.53 1.63
CA PRO A 125 3.07 -19.98 1.70
C PRO A 125 4.05 -20.56 0.67
N ASP A 126 3.99 -20.11 -0.57
CA ASP A 126 4.88 -20.59 -1.65
C ASP A 126 6.35 -20.26 -1.36
N MET A 127 6.63 -19.07 -0.84
CA MET A 127 7.99 -18.71 -0.43
C MET A 127 8.45 -19.54 0.78
N ILE A 128 7.56 -19.80 1.75
CA ILE A 128 7.85 -20.63 2.93
C ILE A 128 8.15 -22.07 2.53
N THR A 129 7.45 -22.65 1.56
CA THR A 129 7.68 -24.03 1.10
C THR A 129 8.93 -24.14 0.23
N PHE A 130 9.28 -23.10 -0.53
CA PHE A 130 10.48 -23.09 -1.37
C PHE A 130 11.79 -23.04 -0.58
N ILE A 131 11.83 -22.35 0.56
CA ILE A 131 13.05 -22.23 1.38
C ILE A 131 13.61 -23.61 1.80
N PRO A 132 12.82 -24.55 2.38
CA PRO A 132 13.28 -25.91 2.65
C PRO A 132 13.82 -26.66 1.43
N GLU A 133 13.22 -26.47 0.25
CA GLU A 133 13.70 -27.09 -0.99
C GLU A 133 15.10 -26.58 -1.35
N MET A 134 15.32 -25.27 -1.27
CA MET A 134 16.65 -24.68 -1.47
C MET A 134 17.68 -25.23 -0.46
N VAL A 135 17.30 -25.37 0.81
CA VAL A 135 18.17 -25.93 1.86
C VAL A 135 18.53 -27.39 1.56
N THR A 136 17.55 -28.21 1.14
CA THR A 136 17.80 -29.60 0.71
C THR A 136 18.77 -29.64 -0.47
N VAL A 137 18.56 -28.81 -1.49
CA VAL A 137 19.46 -28.74 -2.65
C VAL A 137 20.88 -28.37 -2.23
N ILE A 138 21.06 -27.37 -1.37
CA ILE A 138 22.38 -27.01 -0.82
C ILE A 138 23.01 -28.21 -0.10
N TYR A 139 22.25 -28.91 0.74
CA TYR A 139 22.73 -30.07 1.49
C TYR A 139 23.18 -31.21 0.56
N GLU A 140 22.41 -31.52 -0.48
CA GLU A 140 22.77 -32.51 -1.48
C GLU A 140 24.05 -32.10 -2.23
N MET A 141 24.16 -30.83 -2.63
CA MET A 141 25.36 -30.34 -3.31
C MET A 141 26.60 -30.44 -2.41
N VAL A 142 26.48 -30.06 -1.13
CA VAL A 142 27.57 -30.11 -0.15
C VAL A 142 28.00 -31.56 0.15
N THR A 143 27.08 -32.52 0.12
CA THR A 143 27.39 -33.94 0.36
C THR A 143 28.01 -34.63 -0.87
N VAL A 144 27.57 -34.29 -2.08
CA VAL A 144 28.03 -34.93 -3.33
C VAL A 144 29.37 -34.37 -3.83
N ILE A 145 29.67 -33.08 -3.63
CA ILE A 145 30.93 -32.47 -4.10
C ILE A 145 32.18 -33.23 -3.60
N PRO A 146 32.34 -33.54 -2.29
CA PRO A 146 33.50 -34.29 -1.80
C PRO A 146 33.67 -35.66 -2.46
N GLU A 147 32.57 -36.39 -2.68
CA GLU A 147 32.60 -37.70 -3.34
C GLU A 147 33.06 -37.59 -4.79
N MET A 148 32.59 -36.58 -5.53
CA MET A 148 33.00 -36.32 -6.90
C MET A 148 34.48 -35.93 -6.98
N VAL A 149 34.98 -35.11 -6.06
CA VAL A 149 36.39 -34.72 -5.98
C VAL A 149 37.26 -35.95 -5.73
N LEU A 150 36.93 -36.77 -4.72
CA LEU A 150 37.67 -37.99 -4.40
C LEU A 150 37.70 -38.99 -5.56
N LYS A 151 36.61 -39.09 -6.35
CA LYS A 151 36.57 -39.95 -7.53
C LYS A 151 37.51 -39.46 -8.62
N ILE A 152 37.54 -38.15 -8.89
CA ILE A 152 38.47 -37.53 -9.85
C ILE A 152 39.92 -37.74 -9.41
N GLU A 153 40.23 -37.61 -8.12
CA GLU A 153 41.58 -37.84 -7.59
C GLU A 153 42.04 -39.30 -7.70
N LYS A 154 41.12 -40.27 -7.64
CA LYS A 154 41.43 -41.70 -7.81
C LYS A 154 41.53 -42.15 -9.27
N GLU A 155 40.87 -41.45 -10.18
CA GLU A 155 40.84 -41.74 -11.62
C GLU A 155 41.94 -41.02 -12.42
N ASN A 156 42.64 -40.06 -11.79
CA ASN A 156 43.85 -39.41 -12.30
C ASN A 156 45.12 -40.02 -11.70
#